data_AF-A0A2D6Q0S4-F1
#
_entry.id   AF-A0A2D6Q0S4-F1
#
_cell.length_a   1.000
_cell.length_b   1.000
_cell.length_c   1.000
_cell.angle_alpha   90.00
_cell.angle_beta   90.00
_cell.angle_gamma   90.00
#
_symmetry.space_group_name_H-M   'P 1'
#
loop_
_entity.id
_entity.type
_entity.pdbx_description
1 polymer ?
#
loop_
_entity_poly.entity_id
_entity_poly.type
_entity_poly.pdbx_seq_one_letter_code
_entity_poly.pdbx_strand_id
1 'polypeptide(L)'
;MGRRSDHRPSNPAGVLPEARGAFGGFIGPRNLLTLVDGTAPWLRDDSGRLGPVPDPAPADARLSDLADDPLGWWHILRAGDRLAAAEEPTEEAWTDYFALCVAAHFGTVATYVPTDVDTKIRDRLWYVDRSESERDRLKDLSLATAGWNIRGVSRRVVDVPDHGPVSGHDGERLSILAGGILGLLRAKDESGAEVLIETVDQELHREARAFDALVARPGRERDLLVAAAALTHNAGDVDQGLSARKGQPFSSTPVKRFGRLAHERFDRYGGAFARAARLYKDIMASDGHRHYPLRDVRALRTHPDLLLPVGPFFDDWGRTCATSPHLSEDGRAEIVAALVNGVRRVKGQVGYDRALAGFDDAHPGGLASSDLVGRVPASTRRALKDKDLRRRIAVRQASFESAMAKRARRLL
;
A
#
# COMPACT_ATOMS: atom_id res chain seq x y z
N MET A 1 -21.93 32.99 13.83
CA MET A 1 -22.57 31.87 13.09
C MET A 1 -21.97 31.81 11.69
N GLY A 2 -20.82 31.15 11.53
CA GLY A 2 -20.20 30.92 10.23
C GLY A 2 -20.64 29.56 9.69
N ARG A 3 -21.21 29.53 8.49
CA ARG A 3 -21.65 28.30 7.83
C ARG A 3 -20.42 27.44 7.51
N ARG A 4 -20.41 26.20 8.01
CA ARG A 4 -19.45 25.16 7.65
C ARG A 4 -19.57 24.89 6.15
N SER A 5 -18.49 25.08 5.39
CA SER A 5 -18.39 24.58 4.04
C SER A 5 -18.07 23.09 4.10
N ASP A 6 -19.10 22.24 4.03
CA ASP A 6 -18.95 20.83 3.73
C ASP A 6 -18.39 20.71 2.30
N HIS A 7 -17.07 20.66 2.17
CA HIS A 7 -16.42 20.28 0.92
C HIS A 7 -16.57 18.76 0.77
N ARG A 8 -17.75 18.33 0.30
CA ARG A 8 -17.85 17.04 -0.38
C ARG A 8 -17.16 17.21 -1.73
N PRO A 9 -16.26 16.31 -2.15
CA PRO A 9 -15.86 16.25 -3.54
C PRO A 9 -17.15 16.09 -4.36
N SER A 10 -17.46 17.11 -5.15
CA SER A 10 -18.61 17.08 -6.03
C SER A 10 -18.32 16.03 -7.10
N ASN A 11 -18.99 14.89 -7.00
CA ASN A 11 -19.30 14.14 -8.21
C ASN A 11 -19.94 15.16 -9.16
N PRO A 12 -19.51 15.28 -10.44
CA PRO A 12 -20.16 16.19 -11.38
C PRO A 12 -21.66 15.90 -11.32
N ALA A 13 -22.42 16.89 -10.85
CA ALA A 13 -23.81 16.71 -10.48
C ALA A 13 -24.58 16.15 -11.69
N GLY A 14 -25.08 14.91 -11.59
CA GLY A 14 -25.93 14.30 -12.61
C GLY A 14 -25.35 13.08 -13.35
N VAL A 15 -24.11 12.66 -13.11
CA VAL A 15 -23.59 11.43 -13.74
C VAL A 15 -24.01 10.20 -12.91
N LEU A 16 -24.84 9.34 -13.49
CA LEU A 16 -25.25 8.08 -12.86
C LEU A 16 -24.06 7.10 -12.77
N PRO A 17 -23.99 6.29 -11.69
CA PRO A 17 -22.97 5.25 -11.59
C PRO A 17 -23.13 4.23 -12.72
N GLU A 18 -22.00 3.68 -13.18
CA GLU A 18 -22.04 2.63 -14.20
C GLU A 18 -22.69 1.37 -13.65
N ALA A 19 -23.31 0.58 -14.53
CA ALA A 19 -23.91 -0.70 -14.14
C ALA A 19 -22.86 -1.65 -13.53
N ARG A 20 -23.31 -2.59 -12.70
CA ARG A 20 -22.44 -3.67 -12.22
C ARG A 20 -22.00 -4.51 -13.41
N GLY A 21 -20.69 -4.73 -13.56
CA GLY A 21 -20.16 -5.51 -14.67
C GLY A 21 -19.98 -4.71 -15.97
N ALA A 22 -20.07 -3.38 -15.93
CA ALA A 22 -20.04 -2.49 -17.09
C ALA A 22 -18.75 -2.51 -17.93
N PHE A 23 -17.75 -3.30 -17.56
CA PHE A 23 -16.54 -3.48 -18.37
C PHE A 23 -16.20 -4.96 -18.51
N GLY A 24 -16.79 -5.64 -19.50
CA GLY A 24 -16.60 -7.08 -19.70
C GLY A 24 -16.83 -7.94 -18.45
N GLY A 25 -17.85 -7.58 -17.66
CA GLY A 25 -18.16 -8.25 -16.38
C GLY A 25 -17.37 -7.74 -15.16
N PHE A 26 -16.44 -6.80 -15.33
CA PHE A 26 -15.76 -6.11 -14.23
C PHE A 26 -16.43 -4.78 -13.85
N ILE A 27 -15.96 -4.18 -12.75
CA ILE A 27 -16.33 -2.81 -12.40
C ILE A 27 -16.00 -1.87 -13.56
N GLY A 28 -16.90 -0.94 -13.88
CA GLY A 28 -16.65 0.05 -14.90
C GLY A 28 -15.52 1.03 -14.52
N PRO A 29 -14.83 1.64 -15.49
CA PRO A 29 -13.73 2.57 -15.25
C PRO A 29 -14.10 3.76 -14.34
N ARG A 30 -15.29 4.35 -14.52
CA ARG A 30 -15.73 5.49 -13.69
C ARG A 30 -16.04 5.07 -12.26
N ASN A 31 -16.67 3.91 -12.08
CA ASN A 31 -16.91 3.35 -10.75
C ASN A 31 -15.57 3.03 -10.05
N LEU A 32 -14.55 2.56 -10.79
CA LEU A 32 -13.20 2.34 -10.25
C LEU A 32 -12.56 3.66 -9.79
N LEU A 33 -12.62 4.71 -10.62
CA LEU A 33 -12.13 6.05 -10.25
C LEU A 33 -12.87 6.61 -9.02
N THR A 34 -14.18 6.39 -8.92
CA THR A 34 -14.97 6.78 -7.74
C THR A 34 -14.47 6.09 -6.46
N LEU A 35 -14.00 4.83 -6.54
CA LEU A 35 -13.38 4.15 -5.41
C LEU A 35 -12.04 4.79 -5.04
N VAL A 36 -11.22 5.14 -6.03
CA VAL A 36 -9.97 5.89 -5.80
C VAL A 36 -10.27 7.20 -5.08
N ASP A 37 -11.27 7.96 -5.53
CA ASP A 37 -11.65 9.25 -4.96
C ASP A 37 -12.16 9.14 -3.53
N GLY A 38 -12.91 8.08 -3.22
CA GLY A 38 -13.38 7.81 -1.86
C GLY A 38 -12.28 7.37 -0.89
N THR A 39 -11.15 6.93 -1.42
CA THR A 39 -10.03 6.37 -0.67
C THR A 39 -8.86 7.36 -0.52
N ALA A 40 -8.55 8.10 -1.57
CA ALA A 40 -7.43 9.04 -1.67
C ALA A 40 -7.84 10.24 -2.56
N PRO A 41 -8.76 11.11 -2.10
CA PRO A 41 -9.28 12.24 -2.88
C PRO A 41 -8.19 13.20 -3.39
N TRP A 42 -7.11 13.35 -2.62
CA TRP A 42 -5.93 14.14 -2.93
C TRP A 42 -5.18 13.71 -4.22
N LEU A 43 -5.48 12.52 -4.76
CA LEU A 43 -4.96 12.09 -6.06
C LEU A 43 -5.62 12.81 -7.25
N ARG A 44 -6.78 13.45 -7.06
CA ARG A 44 -7.50 14.13 -8.15
C ARG A 44 -7.68 15.62 -7.94
N ASP A 45 -7.91 16.07 -6.72
CA ASP A 45 -8.21 17.48 -6.42
C ASP A 45 -6.95 18.33 -6.18
N ASP A 46 -5.77 17.74 -6.37
CA ASP A 46 -4.45 18.33 -6.12
C ASP A 46 -4.25 18.85 -4.67
N SER A 47 -5.16 18.55 -3.74
CA SER A 47 -5.03 18.95 -2.35
C SER A 47 -3.97 18.06 -1.69
N GLY A 48 -2.95 18.66 -1.08
CA GLY A 48 -1.93 17.88 -0.35
C GLY A 48 -0.81 17.25 -1.17
N ARG A 49 -0.36 17.96 -2.20
CA ARG A 49 0.77 17.59 -3.06
C ARG A 49 2.01 17.16 -2.25
N LEU A 50 2.48 15.94 -2.49
CA LEU A 50 3.80 15.48 -2.05
C LEU A 50 4.87 15.61 -3.15
N GLY A 51 4.52 16.18 -4.31
CA GLY A 51 5.41 16.34 -5.46
C GLY A 51 4.80 17.21 -6.57
N PRO A 52 5.52 17.40 -7.68
CA PRO A 52 5.00 18.09 -8.86
C PRO A 52 3.78 17.35 -9.40
N VAL A 53 2.78 18.11 -9.86
CA VAL A 53 1.63 17.54 -10.57
C VAL A 53 2.10 17.18 -11.98
N PRO A 54 1.79 15.97 -12.47
CA PRO A 54 2.12 15.58 -13.83
C PRO A 54 1.50 16.55 -14.85
N ASP A 55 2.26 16.88 -15.90
CA ASP A 55 1.73 17.61 -17.04
C ASP A 55 0.52 16.88 -17.64
N PRO A 56 -0.44 17.60 -18.27
CA PRO A 56 -1.54 16.95 -18.95
C PRO A 56 -1.02 15.94 -19.98
N ALA A 57 -1.48 14.70 -19.89
CA ALA A 57 -1.15 13.68 -20.88
C ALA A 57 -1.67 14.10 -22.27
N PRO A 58 -0.96 13.78 -23.37
CA PRO A 58 -1.44 14.04 -24.73
C PRO A 58 -2.86 13.50 -24.93
N ALA A 59 -3.72 14.24 -25.64
CA ALA A 59 -5.16 13.93 -25.70
C ALA A 59 -5.45 12.59 -26.39
N ASP A 60 -4.57 12.17 -27.29
CA ASP A 60 -4.62 10.96 -28.11
C ASP A 60 -3.80 9.79 -27.53
N ALA A 61 -3.01 10.02 -26.48
CA ALA A 61 -2.26 8.96 -25.82
C ALA A 61 -3.19 7.96 -25.12
N ARG A 62 -2.93 6.67 -25.34
CA ARG A 62 -3.58 5.58 -24.61
C ARG A 62 -3.14 5.59 -23.15
N LEU A 63 -3.94 5.03 -22.26
CA LEU A 63 -3.57 4.96 -20.84
C LEU A 63 -2.29 4.13 -20.66
N SER A 64 -2.17 3.02 -21.38
CA SER A 64 -0.99 2.16 -21.33
C SER A 64 0.31 2.84 -21.77
N ASP A 65 0.24 3.84 -22.66
CA ASP A 65 1.40 4.60 -23.14
C ASP A 65 1.92 5.62 -22.10
N LEU A 66 1.17 5.87 -21.02
CA LEU A 66 1.52 6.84 -19.99
C LEU A 66 2.37 6.24 -18.85
N ALA A 67 2.75 4.97 -18.94
CA ALA A 67 3.41 4.26 -17.85
C ALA A 67 4.89 4.61 -17.68
N ASP A 68 5.59 5.00 -18.76
CA ASP A 68 7.04 5.26 -18.79
C ASP A 68 7.39 6.66 -18.26
N ASP A 69 6.94 6.96 -17.05
CA ASP A 69 7.26 8.17 -16.30
C ASP A 69 7.25 7.84 -14.79
N PRO A 70 8.08 8.49 -13.94
CA PRO A 70 8.02 8.28 -12.49
C PRO A 70 6.64 8.57 -11.87
N LEU A 71 5.82 9.40 -12.49
CA LEU A 71 4.43 9.69 -12.14
C LEU A 71 3.44 9.04 -13.13
N GLY A 72 3.86 8.03 -13.90
CA GLY A 72 3.04 7.38 -14.91
C GLY A 72 1.73 6.83 -14.36
N TRP A 73 1.75 6.24 -13.16
CA TRP A 73 0.54 5.85 -12.43
C TRP A 73 -0.43 7.02 -12.23
N TRP A 74 0.07 8.23 -11.97
CA TRP A 74 -0.76 9.40 -11.75
C TRP A 74 -1.28 9.96 -13.08
N HIS A 75 -0.45 9.98 -14.13
CA HIS A 75 -0.90 10.30 -15.49
C HIS A 75 -2.06 9.40 -15.92
N ILE A 76 -1.94 8.08 -15.69
CA ILE A 76 -3.00 7.10 -15.98
C ILE A 76 -4.28 7.42 -15.20
N LEU A 77 -4.18 7.68 -13.89
CA LEU A 77 -5.34 7.99 -13.06
C LEU A 77 -6.07 9.27 -13.54
N ARG A 78 -5.31 10.32 -13.87
CA ARG A 78 -5.89 11.59 -14.34
C ARG A 78 -6.49 11.47 -15.74
N ALA A 79 -5.93 10.60 -16.58
CA ALA A 79 -6.46 10.30 -17.90
C ALA A 79 -7.56 9.23 -17.87
N GLY A 80 -7.85 8.60 -16.72
CA GLY A 80 -8.72 7.43 -16.63
C GLY A 80 -10.15 7.62 -17.15
N ASP A 81 -10.68 8.85 -17.11
CA ASP A 81 -12.00 9.18 -17.66
C ASP A 81 -12.08 9.03 -19.20
N ARG A 82 -10.95 8.89 -19.89
CA ARG A 82 -10.88 8.59 -21.34
C ARG A 82 -11.37 7.19 -21.66
N LEU A 83 -11.29 6.26 -20.71
CA LEU A 83 -11.73 4.88 -20.90
C LEU A 83 -13.23 4.76 -20.62
N ALA A 84 -14.01 4.51 -21.67
CA ALA A 84 -15.45 4.31 -21.56
C ALA A 84 -15.78 2.89 -21.09
N ALA A 85 -16.87 2.75 -20.32
CA ALA A 85 -17.49 1.44 -20.07
C ALA A 85 -17.94 0.78 -21.39
N ALA A 86 -17.71 -0.52 -21.49
CA ALA A 86 -18.12 -1.34 -22.62
C ALA A 86 -18.46 -2.76 -22.14
N GLU A 87 -19.62 -3.29 -22.54
CA GLU A 87 -19.99 -4.67 -22.23
C GLU A 87 -19.04 -5.67 -22.90
N GLU A 88 -18.60 -5.36 -24.12
CA GLU A 88 -17.62 -6.11 -24.89
C GLU A 88 -16.43 -5.19 -25.25
N PRO A 89 -15.46 -4.99 -24.34
CA PRO A 89 -14.31 -4.14 -24.61
C PRO A 89 -13.41 -4.70 -25.72
N THR A 90 -12.84 -3.83 -26.54
CA THR A 90 -11.80 -4.20 -27.51
C THR A 90 -10.52 -4.64 -26.80
N GLU A 91 -9.58 -5.26 -27.51
CA GLU A 91 -8.30 -5.66 -26.92
C GLU A 91 -7.51 -4.44 -26.38
N GLU A 92 -7.57 -3.31 -27.08
CA GLU A 92 -6.91 -2.07 -26.66
C GLU A 92 -7.54 -1.51 -25.38
N ALA A 93 -8.87 -1.55 -25.30
CA ALA A 93 -9.60 -1.14 -24.11
C ALA A 93 -9.27 -2.04 -22.92
N TRP A 94 -9.07 -3.36 -23.12
CA TRP A 94 -8.62 -4.26 -22.06
C TRP A 94 -7.23 -3.91 -21.54
N THR A 95 -6.30 -3.55 -22.41
CA THR A 95 -4.96 -3.10 -22.04
C THR A 95 -4.99 -1.79 -21.26
N ASP A 96 -5.80 -0.82 -21.67
CA ASP A 96 -5.95 0.45 -20.96
C ASP A 96 -6.70 0.29 -19.63
N TYR A 97 -7.64 -0.66 -19.55
CA TYR A 97 -8.28 -1.03 -18.29
C TYR A 97 -7.30 -1.73 -17.33
N PHE A 98 -6.38 -2.54 -17.84
CA PHE A 98 -5.28 -3.09 -17.04
C PHE A 98 -4.40 -1.97 -16.49
N ALA A 99 -3.98 -1.02 -17.33
CA ALA A 99 -3.24 0.16 -16.92
C ALA A 99 -3.94 0.93 -15.78
N LEU A 100 -5.25 1.20 -15.95
CA LEU A 100 -6.06 1.89 -14.94
C LEU A 100 -6.15 1.10 -13.64
N CYS A 101 -6.33 -0.23 -13.69
CA CYS A 101 -6.35 -1.07 -12.49
C CYS A 101 -5.01 -1.04 -11.75
N VAL A 102 -3.89 -1.15 -12.48
CA VAL A 102 -2.55 -1.13 -11.90
C VAL A 102 -2.27 0.22 -11.23
N ALA A 103 -2.59 1.33 -11.91
CA ALA A 103 -2.42 2.68 -11.39
C ALA A 103 -3.31 2.97 -10.17
N ALA A 104 -4.59 2.55 -10.20
CA ALA A 104 -5.52 2.67 -9.08
C ALA A 104 -5.06 1.87 -7.87
N HIS A 105 -4.56 0.65 -8.09
CA HIS A 105 -4.01 -0.15 -7.02
C HIS A 105 -2.75 0.50 -6.43
N PHE A 106 -1.78 0.86 -7.27
CA PHE A 106 -0.53 1.51 -6.84
C PHE A 106 -0.78 2.78 -6.02
N GLY A 107 -1.66 3.66 -6.50
CA GLY A 107 -1.98 4.92 -5.83
C GLY A 107 -2.72 4.75 -4.50
N THR A 108 -3.35 3.60 -4.26
CA THR A 108 -4.21 3.40 -3.08
C THR A 108 -3.77 2.28 -2.14
N VAL A 109 -2.80 1.44 -2.49
CA VAL A 109 -2.47 0.23 -1.72
C VAL A 109 -1.97 0.51 -0.29
N ALA A 110 -1.28 1.64 -0.08
CA ALA A 110 -0.82 2.06 1.25
C ALA A 110 -1.86 2.90 2.04
N THR A 111 -3.05 3.13 1.47
CA THR A 111 -4.14 3.84 2.14
C THR A 111 -4.90 2.92 3.11
N TYR A 112 -5.90 3.47 3.80
CA TYR A 112 -6.72 2.71 4.74
C TYR A 112 -7.70 1.75 4.05
N VAL A 113 -8.18 2.09 2.85
CA VAL A 113 -9.16 1.30 2.10
C VAL A 113 -8.66 1.15 0.66
N PRO A 114 -7.69 0.25 0.42
CA PRO A 114 -7.08 0.12 -0.90
C PRO A 114 -8.10 -0.31 -1.95
N THR A 115 -7.85 0.06 -3.20
CA THR A 115 -8.69 -0.34 -4.33
C THR A 115 -8.49 -1.83 -4.61
N ASP A 116 -9.57 -2.60 -4.46
CA ASP A 116 -9.57 -4.07 -4.50
C ASP A 116 -9.59 -4.62 -5.94
N VAL A 117 -8.45 -4.49 -6.62
CA VAL A 117 -8.23 -4.98 -8.00
C VAL A 117 -7.02 -5.89 -8.14
N ASP A 118 -6.39 -6.25 -7.03
CA ASP A 118 -5.15 -7.03 -6.93
C ASP A 118 -5.25 -8.37 -7.71
N THR A 119 -6.34 -9.09 -7.54
CA THR A 119 -6.63 -10.38 -8.20
C THR A 119 -6.95 -10.19 -9.68
N LYS A 120 -7.36 -8.99 -10.10
CA LYS A 120 -7.57 -8.70 -11.53
C LYS A 120 -6.23 -8.54 -12.24
N ILE A 121 -5.32 -7.76 -11.64
CA ILE A 121 -4.03 -7.39 -12.25
C ILE A 121 -2.97 -8.49 -12.15
N ARG A 122 -3.02 -9.38 -11.15
CA ARG A 122 -2.08 -10.52 -11.05
C ARG A 122 -2.62 -11.85 -11.60
N ASP A 123 -3.90 -11.89 -12.00
CA ASP A 123 -4.52 -13.10 -12.57
C ASP A 123 -5.40 -12.70 -13.75
N ARG A 124 -6.65 -12.31 -13.49
CA ARG A 124 -7.72 -12.37 -14.52
C ARG A 124 -7.41 -11.64 -15.82
N LEU A 125 -6.79 -10.46 -15.75
CA LEU A 125 -6.51 -9.63 -16.92
C LEU A 125 -5.34 -10.15 -17.78
N TRP A 126 -4.47 -11.01 -17.25
CA TRP A 126 -3.44 -11.68 -18.06
C TRP A 126 -3.99 -12.76 -18.99
N TYR A 127 -5.21 -13.26 -18.73
CA TYR A 127 -5.84 -14.35 -19.46
C TYR A 127 -6.99 -13.91 -20.36
N VAL A 128 -7.10 -12.60 -20.63
CA VAL A 128 -7.94 -12.10 -21.72
C VAL A 128 -7.17 -12.32 -23.01
N ASP A 129 -7.82 -12.93 -24.00
CA ASP A 129 -7.20 -13.18 -25.30
C ASP A 129 -7.02 -11.85 -26.04
N ARG A 130 -5.84 -11.67 -26.64
CA ARG A 130 -5.41 -10.42 -27.28
C ARG A 130 -4.27 -10.71 -28.26
N SER A 131 -4.03 -9.78 -29.18
CA SER A 131 -2.90 -9.78 -30.10
C SER A 131 -1.55 -9.76 -29.37
N GLU A 132 -0.49 -10.13 -30.09
CA GLU A 132 0.88 -10.10 -29.58
C GLU A 132 1.29 -8.68 -29.18
N SER A 133 0.97 -7.67 -30.00
CA SER A 133 1.25 -6.27 -29.72
C SER A 133 0.60 -5.77 -28.43
N GLU A 134 -0.64 -6.19 -28.14
CA GLU A 134 -1.29 -5.81 -26.89
C GLU A 134 -0.71 -6.56 -25.68
N ARG A 135 -0.25 -7.81 -25.84
CA ARG A 135 0.50 -8.50 -24.76
C ARG A 135 1.81 -7.79 -24.44
N ASP A 136 2.54 -7.37 -25.45
CA ASP A 136 3.78 -6.62 -25.27
C ASP A 136 3.54 -5.31 -24.51
N ARG A 137 2.46 -4.58 -24.83
CA ARG A 137 2.08 -3.38 -24.08
C ARG A 137 1.78 -3.65 -22.60
N LEU A 138 1.11 -4.77 -22.27
CA LEU A 138 0.90 -5.14 -20.85
C LEU A 138 2.22 -5.47 -20.15
N LYS A 139 3.11 -6.19 -20.83
CA LYS A 139 4.44 -6.54 -20.33
C LYS A 139 5.24 -5.28 -20.05
N ASP A 140 5.32 -4.37 -21.02
CA ASP A 140 6.07 -3.12 -20.92
C ASP A 140 5.52 -2.22 -19.82
N LEU A 141 4.20 -2.09 -19.71
CA LEU A 141 3.56 -1.37 -18.60
C LEU A 141 3.92 -1.98 -17.24
N SER A 142 3.92 -3.31 -17.14
CA SER A 142 4.24 -4.01 -15.89
C SER A 142 5.69 -3.79 -15.49
N LEU A 143 6.62 -3.77 -16.45
CA LEU A 143 8.03 -3.46 -16.24
C LEU A 143 8.22 -2.00 -15.82
N ALA A 144 7.52 -1.06 -16.46
CA ALA A 144 7.59 0.37 -16.15
C ALA A 144 7.22 0.72 -14.71
N THR A 145 6.41 -0.10 -14.04
CA THR A 145 6.04 0.10 -12.62
C THR A 145 7.24 0.15 -11.66
N ALA A 146 8.41 -0.39 -12.05
CA ALA A 146 9.63 -0.28 -11.27
C ALA A 146 10.15 1.17 -11.16
N GLY A 147 9.85 2.02 -12.14
CA GLY A 147 10.24 3.43 -12.17
C GLY A 147 9.30 4.37 -11.40
N TRP A 148 8.13 3.87 -10.97
CA TRP A 148 7.10 4.71 -10.36
C TRP A 148 7.47 5.20 -8.97
N ASN A 149 7.28 6.50 -8.75
CA ASN A 149 7.55 7.17 -7.49
C ASN A 149 6.48 6.87 -6.43
N ILE A 150 6.85 6.09 -5.43
CA ILE A 150 6.00 5.68 -4.31
C ILE A 150 5.83 6.76 -3.23
N ARG A 151 6.70 7.76 -3.15
CA ARG A 151 6.73 8.71 -2.01
C ARG A 151 5.49 9.59 -1.95
N GLY A 152 4.81 9.78 -3.08
CA GLY A 152 3.55 10.51 -3.13
C GLY A 152 2.36 9.75 -2.52
N VAL A 153 2.48 8.43 -2.34
CA VAL A 153 1.34 7.56 -2.01
C VAL A 153 1.59 6.61 -0.86
N SER A 154 2.78 6.65 -0.25
CA SER A 154 3.17 5.72 0.81
C SER A 154 4.10 6.36 1.83
N ARG A 155 3.83 6.05 3.11
CA ARG A 155 4.75 6.29 4.24
C ARG A 155 5.48 5.01 4.68
N ARG A 156 5.31 3.92 3.93
CA ARG A 156 5.81 2.58 4.24
C ARG A 156 7.04 2.25 3.40
N VAL A 157 8.02 3.14 3.45
CA VAL A 157 9.22 3.10 2.61
C VAL A 157 10.46 3.25 3.49
N VAL A 158 11.47 2.42 3.22
CA VAL A 158 12.80 2.56 3.82
C VAL A 158 13.81 2.84 2.72
N ASP A 159 14.61 3.89 2.91
CA ASP A 159 15.74 4.18 2.06
C ASP A 159 16.99 3.44 2.54
N VAL A 160 17.45 2.52 1.70
CA VAL A 160 18.68 1.78 1.94
C VAL A 160 19.78 2.32 1.02
N PRO A 161 20.89 2.85 1.58
CA PRO A 161 22.02 3.31 0.77
C PRO A 161 22.45 2.24 -0.24
N ASP A 162 22.78 2.69 -1.46
CA ASP A 162 23.24 1.85 -2.58
C ASP A 162 22.22 0.82 -3.12
N HIS A 163 21.04 0.72 -2.52
CA HIS A 163 20.00 -0.23 -2.91
C HIS A 163 18.64 0.43 -3.22
N GLY A 164 18.46 1.70 -2.87
CA GLY A 164 17.24 2.45 -3.13
C GLY A 164 16.11 2.15 -2.13
N PRO A 165 14.87 2.51 -2.46
CA PRO A 165 13.72 2.32 -1.58
C PRO A 165 13.33 0.84 -1.49
N VAL A 166 12.88 0.40 -0.31
CA VAL A 166 12.24 -0.90 -0.07
C VAL A 166 10.86 -0.67 0.55
N SER A 167 9.83 -1.28 -0.03
CA SER A 167 8.45 -1.06 0.37
C SER A 167 7.53 -2.24 0.01
N GLY A 168 6.29 -2.20 0.51
CA GLY A 168 5.25 -3.15 0.08
C GLY A 168 4.82 -2.99 -1.38
N HIS A 169 5.02 -1.80 -1.98
CA HIS A 169 4.74 -1.57 -3.39
C HIS A 169 5.60 -2.45 -4.31
N ASP A 170 6.79 -2.86 -3.85
CA ASP A 170 7.62 -3.81 -4.57
C ASP A 170 6.94 -5.20 -4.65
N GLY A 171 6.25 -5.63 -3.58
CA GLY A 171 5.44 -6.84 -3.56
C GLY A 171 4.27 -6.80 -4.53
N GLU A 172 3.55 -5.67 -4.58
CA GLU A 172 2.45 -5.48 -5.51
C GLU A 172 2.92 -5.57 -6.96
N ARG A 173 4.05 -4.91 -7.30
CA ARG A 173 4.71 -5.05 -8.61
C ARG A 173 5.10 -6.49 -8.89
N LEU A 174 5.83 -7.13 -7.98
CA LEU A 174 6.29 -8.50 -8.12
C LEU A 174 5.14 -9.49 -8.36
N SER A 175 3.98 -9.27 -7.75
CA SER A 175 2.79 -10.10 -7.97
C SER A 175 2.23 -9.96 -9.38
N ILE A 176 2.23 -8.74 -9.94
CA ILE A 176 1.79 -8.47 -11.31
C ILE A 176 2.74 -9.17 -12.30
N LEU A 177 4.06 -9.04 -12.08
CA LEU A 177 5.08 -9.70 -12.89
C LEU A 177 4.95 -11.23 -12.81
N ALA A 178 4.74 -11.78 -11.62
CA ALA A 178 4.52 -13.21 -11.40
C ALA A 178 3.27 -13.71 -12.15
N GLY A 179 2.17 -12.96 -12.10
CA GLY A 179 0.97 -13.23 -12.90
C GLY A 179 1.25 -13.16 -14.41
N GLY A 180 2.04 -12.17 -14.83
CA GLY A 180 2.48 -11.96 -16.21
C GLY A 180 3.30 -13.12 -16.76
N ILE A 181 4.24 -13.66 -15.98
CA ILE A 181 5.01 -14.87 -16.37
C ILE A 181 4.04 -15.99 -16.77
N LEU A 182 3.03 -16.27 -15.94
CA LEU A 182 2.06 -17.35 -16.21
C LEU A 182 1.18 -17.03 -17.42
N GLY A 183 0.77 -15.77 -17.58
CA GLY A 183 0.00 -15.30 -18.73
C GLY A 183 0.75 -15.44 -20.06
N LEU A 184 2.03 -15.05 -20.09
CA LEU A 184 2.89 -15.13 -21.27
C LEU A 184 3.23 -16.58 -21.62
N LEU A 185 3.53 -17.43 -20.62
CA LEU A 185 3.72 -18.87 -20.83
C LEU A 185 2.46 -19.54 -21.43
N ARG A 186 1.25 -19.19 -20.95
CA ARG A 186 0.00 -19.65 -21.58
C ARG A 186 -0.08 -19.22 -23.05
N ALA A 187 0.31 -17.99 -23.34
CA ALA A 187 0.32 -17.44 -24.69
C ALA A 187 1.45 -18.00 -25.58
N LYS A 188 2.31 -18.88 -25.04
CA LYS A 188 3.51 -19.43 -25.68
C LYS A 188 4.55 -18.36 -26.04
N ASP A 189 4.51 -17.22 -25.35
CA ASP A 189 5.57 -16.21 -25.42
C ASP A 189 6.61 -16.51 -24.32
N GLU A 190 7.49 -17.46 -24.62
CA GLU A 190 8.57 -17.85 -23.71
C GLU A 190 9.60 -16.73 -23.55
N SER A 191 9.83 -15.93 -24.61
CA SER A 191 10.79 -14.83 -24.59
C SER A 191 10.36 -13.70 -23.66
N GLY A 192 9.11 -13.26 -23.74
CA GLY A 192 8.55 -12.26 -22.84
C GLY A 192 8.46 -12.78 -21.41
N ALA A 193 8.12 -14.07 -21.22
CA ALA A 193 8.13 -14.68 -19.89
C ALA A 193 9.53 -14.66 -19.25
N GLU A 194 10.60 -14.94 -20.00
CA GLU A 194 11.96 -14.89 -19.47
C GLU A 194 12.37 -13.48 -19.02
N VAL A 195 11.99 -12.44 -19.76
CA VAL A 195 12.24 -11.05 -19.34
C VAL A 195 11.61 -10.77 -17.97
N LEU A 196 10.36 -11.21 -17.76
CA LEU A 196 9.70 -11.02 -16.46
C LEU A 196 10.34 -11.87 -15.36
N ILE A 197 10.78 -13.10 -15.67
CA ILE A 197 11.52 -13.97 -14.75
C ILE A 197 12.81 -13.31 -14.29
N GLU A 198 13.62 -12.79 -15.21
CA GLU A 198 14.86 -12.10 -14.90
C GLU A 198 14.61 -10.85 -14.04
N THR A 199 13.57 -10.08 -14.39
CA THR A 199 13.20 -8.87 -13.63
C THR A 199 12.79 -9.20 -12.20
N VAL A 200 11.97 -10.24 -11.99
CA VAL A 200 11.61 -10.73 -10.64
C VAL A 200 12.85 -11.18 -9.87
N ASP A 201 13.76 -11.92 -10.50
CA ASP A 201 14.97 -12.42 -9.84
C ASP A 201 15.92 -11.28 -9.44
N GLN A 202 16.09 -10.27 -10.30
CA GLN A 202 16.90 -9.09 -10.04
C GLN A 202 16.36 -8.28 -8.86
N GLU A 203 15.04 -8.08 -8.81
CA GLU A 203 14.38 -7.35 -7.73
C GLU A 203 14.52 -8.08 -6.39
N LEU A 204 14.25 -9.39 -6.36
CA LEU A 204 14.40 -10.20 -5.14
C LEU A 204 15.86 -10.21 -4.63
N HIS A 205 16.85 -10.20 -5.53
CA HIS A 205 18.26 -10.01 -5.15
C HIS A 205 18.52 -8.61 -4.58
N ARG A 206 17.93 -7.55 -5.15
CA ARG A 206 18.07 -6.18 -4.65
C ARG A 206 17.52 -6.05 -3.24
N GLU A 207 16.30 -6.53 -2.99
CA GLU A 207 15.67 -6.53 -1.67
C GLU A 207 16.50 -7.30 -0.64
N ALA A 208 17.01 -8.50 -1.01
CA ALA A 208 17.84 -9.29 -0.13
C ALA A 208 19.14 -8.57 0.25
N ARG A 209 19.84 -7.95 -0.72
CA ARG A 209 21.04 -7.15 -0.45
C ARG A 209 20.73 -5.92 0.43
N ALA A 210 19.60 -5.25 0.17
CA ALA A 210 19.16 -4.12 0.98
C ALA A 210 18.92 -4.51 2.45
N PHE A 211 18.27 -5.66 2.66
CA PHE A 211 18.08 -6.22 4.00
C PHE A 211 19.41 -6.57 4.67
N ASP A 212 20.34 -7.24 3.96
CA ASP A 212 21.65 -7.59 4.50
C ASP A 212 22.50 -6.37 4.85
N ALA A 213 22.42 -5.30 4.06
CA ALA A 213 23.08 -4.03 4.37
C ALA A 213 22.56 -3.41 5.69
N LEU A 214 21.25 -3.50 5.96
CA LEU A 214 20.66 -3.05 7.23
C LEU A 214 21.05 -3.97 8.40
N VAL A 215 21.13 -5.27 8.17
CA VAL A 215 21.65 -6.24 9.17
C VAL A 215 23.09 -5.88 9.54
N ALA A 216 23.94 -5.56 8.58
CA ALA A 216 25.34 -5.22 8.83
C ALA A 216 25.57 -3.87 9.53
N ARG A 217 24.53 -3.02 9.67
CA ARG A 217 24.68 -1.64 10.16
C ARG A 217 23.97 -1.41 11.50
N PRO A 218 24.70 -1.43 12.64
CA PRO A 218 24.17 -1.03 13.94
C PRO A 218 23.57 0.38 13.94
N GLY A 219 22.50 0.58 14.71
CA GLY A 219 21.80 1.87 14.82
C GLY A 219 20.73 2.11 13.77
N ARG A 220 20.51 1.16 12.83
CA ARG A 220 19.44 1.20 11.82
C ARG A 220 18.36 0.14 12.06
N GLU A 221 18.19 -0.32 13.30
CA GLU A 221 17.31 -1.46 13.61
C GLU A 221 15.82 -1.17 13.35
N ARG A 222 15.38 0.09 13.47
CA ARG A 222 14.02 0.50 13.06
C ARG A 222 13.81 0.22 11.57
N ASP A 223 14.76 0.65 10.73
CA ASP A 223 14.70 0.46 9.28
C ASP A 223 14.82 -1.01 8.89
N LEU A 224 15.67 -1.77 9.59
CA LEU A 224 15.75 -3.22 9.44
C LEU A 224 14.40 -3.90 9.70
N LEU A 225 13.69 -3.52 10.76
CA LEU A 225 12.38 -4.07 11.07
C LEU A 225 11.34 -3.67 10.01
N VAL A 226 11.32 -2.41 9.58
CA VAL A 226 10.41 -1.97 8.51
C VAL A 226 10.70 -2.72 7.20
N ALA A 227 11.97 -2.88 6.82
CA ALA A 227 12.36 -3.68 5.66
C ALA A 227 11.97 -5.16 5.82
N ALA A 228 12.11 -5.74 7.03
CA ALA A 228 11.67 -7.11 7.31
C ALA A 228 10.17 -7.30 7.04
N ALA A 229 9.34 -6.33 7.43
CA ALA A 229 7.91 -6.35 7.13
C ALA A 229 7.64 -6.28 5.62
N ALA A 230 8.34 -5.40 4.89
CA ALA A 230 8.23 -5.29 3.44
C ALA A 230 8.63 -6.60 2.74
N LEU A 231 9.82 -7.14 2.99
CA LEU A 231 10.28 -8.40 2.36
C LEU A 231 9.33 -9.57 2.65
N THR A 232 8.79 -9.65 3.87
CA THR A 232 7.84 -10.72 4.24
C THR A 232 6.53 -10.59 3.46
N HIS A 233 6.03 -9.37 3.29
CA HIS A 233 4.86 -9.08 2.48
C HIS A 233 5.11 -9.38 1.00
N ASN A 234 6.22 -8.89 0.45
CA ASN A 234 6.57 -9.03 -0.95
C ASN A 234 6.75 -10.51 -1.36
N ALA A 235 7.39 -11.31 -0.51
CA ALA A 235 7.47 -12.75 -0.72
C ALA A 235 6.08 -13.44 -0.72
N GLY A 236 5.15 -12.95 0.11
CA GLY A 236 3.77 -13.42 0.12
C GLY A 236 2.99 -13.04 -1.14
N ASP A 237 3.27 -11.89 -1.74
CA ASP A 237 2.61 -11.45 -2.97
C ASP A 237 3.17 -12.14 -4.21
N VAL A 238 4.46 -12.48 -4.23
CA VAL A 238 5.05 -13.41 -5.21
C VAL A 238 4.32 -14.75 -5.15
N ASP A 239 4.15 -15.32 -3.95
CA ASP A 239 3.39 -16.58 -3.78
C ASP A 239 1.96 -16.47 -4.33
N GLN A 240 1.29 -15.34 -4.11
CA GLN A 240 -0.08 -15.10 -4.62
C GLN A 240 -0.13 -14.96 -6.15
N GLY A 241 0.79 -14.20 -6.74
CA GLY A 241 0.88 -14.04 -8.20
C GLY A 241 1.16 -15.37 -8.91
N LEU A 242 2.05 -16.19 -8.34
CA LEU A 242 2.35 -17.53 -8.85
C LEU A 242 1.24 -18.56 -8.62
N SER A 243 0.30 -18.24 -7.73
CA SER A 243 -0.88 -19.08 -7.43
C SER A 243 -2.12 -18.65 -8.21
N ALA A 244 -1.98 -17.78 -9.23
CA ALA A 244 -3.06 -17.34 -10.10
C ALA A 244 -3.92 -18.54 -10.58
N ARG A 245 -5.24 -18.46 -10.43
CA ARG A 245 -6.12 -19.60 -10.64
C ARG A 245 -6.05 -20.11 -12.08
N LYS A 246 -6.03 -19.19 -13.04
CA LYS A 246 -5.89 -19.54 -14.47
C LYS A 246 -4.45 -19.91 -14.86
N GLY A 247 -3.48 -19.64 -13.99
CA GLY A 247 -2.05 -19.88 -14.21
C GLY A 247 -1.49 -21.16 -13.60
N GLN A 248 -2.28 -21.89 -12.79
CA GLN A 248 -1.82 -23.10 -12.09
C GLN A 248 -1.10 -24.14 -12.98
N PRO A 249 -1.54 -24.42 -14.22
CA PRO A 249 -0.83 -25.37 -15.09
C PRO A 249 0.60 -24.93 -15.46
N PHE A 250 0.88 -23.63 -15.41
CA PHE A 250 2.14 -23.02 -15.84
C PHE A 250 3.07 -22.67 -14.68
N SER A 251 2.61 -22.85 -13.44
CA SER A 251 3.31 -22.30 -12.26
C SER A 251 4.47 -23.16 -11.77
N SER A 252 4.59 -24.42 -12.19
CA SER A 252 5.55 -25.38 -11.61
C SER A 252 7.01 -24.89 -11.62
N THR A 253 7.50 -24.36 -12.73
CA THR A 253 8.88 -23.85 -12.84
C THR A 253 9.06 -22.51 -12.10
N PRO A 254 8.22 -21.47 -12.32
CA PRO A 254 8.30 -20.23 -11.55
C PRO A 254 8.16 -20.43 -10.03
N VAL A 255 7.23 -21.28 -9.56
CA VAL A 255 7.06 -21.60 -8.13
C VAL A 255 8.32 -22.27 -7.56
N LYS A 256 8.94 -23.21 -8.30
CA LYS A 256 10.23 -23.79 -7.89
C LYS A 256 11.36 -22.76 -7.84
N ARG A 257 11.27 -21.65 -8.58
CA ARG A 257 12.31 -20.61 -8.61
C ARG A 257 12.10 -19.53 -7.55
N PHE A 258 10.87 -19.07 -7.35
CA PHE A 258 10.53 -17.88 -6.56
C PHE A 258 9.52 -18.10 -5.43
N GLY A 259 8.85 -19.25 -5.38
CA GLY A 259 7.85 -19.52 -4.35
C GLY A 259 8.46 -19.80 -2.97
N ARG A 260 7.67 -19.55 -1.93
CA ARG A 260 7.89 -19.99 -0.54
C ARG A 260 9.20 -19.48 0.08
N LEU A 261 9.72 -18.33 -0.35
CA LEU A 261 10.97 -17.75 0.16
C LEU A 261 10.94 -17.45 1.67
N ALA A 262 9.78 -17.03 2.18
CA ALA A 262 9.54 -16.75 3.60
C ALA A 262 9.09 -17.98 4.42
N HIS A 263 8.96 -19.16 3.80
CA HIS A 263 8.30 -20.33 4.38
C HIS A 263 9.15 -21.60 4.36
N GLU A 264 9.77 -21.93 3.23
CA GLU A 264 10.41 -23.24 3.02
C GLU A 264 11.80 -23.12 2.36
N ARG A 265 12.04 -22.07 1.56
CA ARG A 265 13.24 -21.96 0.73
C ARG A 265 14.27 -21.00 1.31
N PHE A 266 14.74 -21.33 2.50
CA PHE A 266 15.61 -20.46 3.30
C PHE A 266 17.04 -20.31 2.77
N ASP A 267 17.44 -21.13 1.81
CA ASP A 267 18.74 -21.07 1.13
C ASP A 267 18.79 -19.98 0.06
N ARG A 268 17.64 -19.60 -0.51
CA ARG A 268 17.57 -18.64 -1.61
C ARG A 268 17.87 -17.23 -1.14
N TYR A 269 18.56 -16.46 -1.99
CA TYR A 269 18.94 -15.07 -1.73
C TYR A 269 19.66 -14.88 -0.38
N GLY A 270 20.56 -15.81 -0.03
CA GLY A 270 21.30 -15.76 1.25
C GLY A 270 20.42 -15.86 2.50
N GLY A 271 19.20 -16.39 2.37
CA GLY A 271 18.24 -16.52 3.47
C GLY A 271 17.71 -15.20 4.02
N ALA A 272 17.84 -14.10 3.27
CA ALA A 272 17.34 -12.79 3.69
C ALA A 272 15.82 -12.82 3.98
N PHE A 273 15.02 -13.40 3.07
CA PHE A 273 13.56 -13.52 3.25
C PHE A 273 13.15 -14.38 4.45
N ALA A 274 13.91 -15.43 4.76
CA ALA A 274 13.69 -16.26 5.93
C ALA A 274 13.93 -15.48 7.24
N ARG A 275 15.04 -14.74 7.30
CA ARG A 275 15.39 -13.89 8.45
C ARG A 275 14.40 -12.74 8.60
N ALA A 276 14.01 -12.09 7.50
CA ALA A 276 12.97 -11.06 7.48
C ALA A 276 11.64 -11.60 8.03
N ALA A 277 11.19 -12.76 7.55
CA ALA A 277 9.96 -13.40 8.01
C ALA A 277 9.99 -13.75 9.51
N ARG A 278 11.15 -14.19 10.02
CA ARG A 278 11.34 -14.45 11.46
C ARG A 278 11.22 -13.16 12.27
N LEU A 279 11.90 -12.10 11.88
CA LEU A 279 11.80 -10.79 12.53
C LEU A 279 10.34 -10.29 12.53
N TYR A 280 9.67 -10.35 11.39
CA TYR A 280 8.28 -9.93 11.27
C TYR A 280 7.36 -10.74 12.20
N LYS A 281 7.42 -12.08 12.16
CA LYS A 281 6.57 -12.96 12.96
C LYS A 281 6.76 -12.76 14.46
N ASP A 282 8.01 -12.65 14.91
CA ASP A 282 8.34 -12.61 16.35
C ASP A 282 8.21 -11.21 16.96
N ILE A 283 8.22 -10.15 16.14
CA ILE A 283 8.27 -8.76 16.63
C ILE A 283 7.08 -7.93 16.16
N MET A 284 6.66 -8.05 14.89
CA MET A 284 5.81 -7.05 14.23
C MET A 284 4.45 -7.57 13.79
N ALA A 285 4.21 -8.88 13.76
CA ALA A 285 3.01 -9.47 13.17
C ALA A 285 1.69 -8.96 13.78
N SER A 286 1.71 -8.61 15.08
CA SER A 286 0.53 -8.04 15.75
C SER A 286 0.19 -6.61 15.29
N ASP A 287 1.14 -5.94 14.63
CA ASP A 287 0.99 -4.60 14.06
C ASP A 287 0.84 -4.61 12.53
N GLY A 288 1.08 -5.74 11.86
CA GLY A 288 0.88 -5.93 10.42
C GLY A 288 -0.56 -6.26 10.00
N HIS A 289 -1.53 -6.20 10.92
CA HIS A 289 -2.93 -6.41 10.57
C HIS A 289 -3.47 -5.28 9.68
N ARG A 290 -4.52 -5.56 8.89
CA ARG A 290 -5.15 -4.66 7.90
C ARG A 290 -5.79 -3.36 8.46
N HIS A 291 -5.40 -2.92 9.65
CA HIS A 291 -5.80 -1.71 10.37
C HIS A 291 -7.31 -1.40 10.25
N TYR A 292 -8.15 -2.45 10.31
CA TYR A 292 -9.61 -2.33 10.18
C TYR A 292 -10.23 -1.22 11.04
N PRO A 293 -9.81 -0.99 12.31
CA PRO A 293 -10.36 0.11 13.11
C PRO A 293 -10.16 1.51 12.50
N LEU A 294 -9.13 1.71 11.70
CA LEU A 294 -8.82 3.00 11.06
C LEU A 294 -9.55 3.19 9.72
N ARG A 295 -10.13 2.13 9.16
CA ARG A 295 -10.81 2.20 7.86
C ARG A 295 -11.99 3.14 7.89
N ASP A 296 -12.76 3.16 8.96
CA ASP A 296 -13.98 3.97 9.04
C ASP A 296 -13.69 5.47 9.27
N VAL A 297 -12.46 5.82 9.67
CA VAL A 297 -12.06 7.19 9.98
C VAL A 297 -11.80 7.97 8.69
N ARG A 298 -12.83 8.66 8.19
CA ARG A 298 -12.75 9.38 6.91
C ARG A 298 -11.73 10.52 6.93
N ALA A 299 -11.55 11.15 8.09
CA ALA A 299 -10.60 12.26 8.25
C ALA A 299 -9.16 11.86 7.87
N LEU A 300 -8.77 10.60 8.10
CA LEU A 300 -7.44 10.09 7.75
C LEU A 300 -7.20 9.95 6.24
N ARG A 301 -8.24 10.01 5.41
CA ARG A 301 -8.14 9.88 3.95
C ARG A 301 -7.92 11.22 3.25
N THR A 302 -8.08 12.32 3.98
CA THR A 302 -8.14 13.67 3.41
C THR A 302 -6.80 14.19 2.92
N HIS A 303 -5.68 13.64 3.40
CA HIS A 303 -4.35 14.16 3.08
C HIS A 303 -3.28 13.06 3.19
N PRO A 304 -2.27 13.02 2.30
CA PRO A 304 -1.27 11.95 2.31
C PRO A 304 -0.31 12.00 3.51
N ASP A 305 -0.18 13.14 4.20
CA ASP A 305 0.55 13.22 5.48
C ASP A 305 -0.07 12.37 6.59
N LEU A 306 -1.36 12.04 6.46
CA LEU A 306 -2.07 11.22 7.42
C LEU A 306 -1.92 9.72 7.14
N LEU A 307 -1.27 9.32 6.04
CA LEU A 307 -1.04 7.91 5.73
C LEU A 307 -0.26 7.20 6.83
N LEU A 308 -0.68 5.98 7.15
CA LEU A 308 -0.09 5.20 8.24
C LEU A 308 1.27 4.60 7.81
N PRO A 309 2.36 4.83 8.58
CA PRO A 309 3.65 4.19 8.33
C PRO A 309 3.62 2.70 8.72
N VAL A 310 4.77 2.03 8.71
CA VAL A 310 4.86 0.62 9.13
C VAL A 310 4.87 0.52 10.67
N GLY A 311 3.96 -0.29 11.20
CA GLY A 311 3.86 -0.53 12.64
C GLY A 311 5.07 -1.31 13.17
N PRO A 312 5.39 -1.19 14.46
CA PRO A 312 4.67 -0.44 15.50
C PRO A 312 5.13 1.03 15.69
N PHE A 313 5.95 1.60 14.80
CA PHE A 313 6.61 2.89 15.01
C PHE A 313 5.69 4.09 14.70
N PHE A 314 4.61 4.25 15.49
CA PHE A 314 3.56 5.25 15.22
C PHE A 314 3.64 6.52 16.07
N ASP A 315 4.67 6.71 16.90
CA ASP A 315 4.85 7.93 17.68
C ASP A 315 4.80 9.20 16.82
N ASP A 316 5.61 9.25 15.76
CA ASP A 316 5.70 10.40 14.86
C ASP A 316 4.37 10.64 14.14
N TRP A 317 3.71 9.56 13.69
CA TRP A 317 2.39 9.64 13.06
C TRP A 317 1.30 10.12 14.04
N GLY A 318 1.35 9.68 15.30
CA GLY A 318 0.48 10.16 16.37
C GLY A 318 0.63 11.67 16.59
N ARG A 319 1.87 12.17 16.60
CA ARG A 319 2.17 13.61 16.67
C ARG A 319 1.62 14.36 15.45
N THR A 320 1.76 13.81 14.26
CA THR A 320 1.17 14.37 13.03
C THR A 320 -0.36 14.45 13.14
N CYS A 321 -1.03 13.39 13.60
CA CYS A 321 -2.48 13.40 13.80
C CYS A 321 -2.93 14.43 14.85
N ALA A 322 -2.14 14.67 15.89
CA ALA A 322 -2.45 15.67 16.91
C ALA A 322 -2.38 17.11 16.38
N THR A 323 -1.43 17.40 15.48
CA THR A 323 -1.10 18.79 15.08
C THR A 323 -1.48 19.13 13.64
N SER A 324 -1.87 18.15 12.82
CA SER A 324 -2.11 18.33 11.39
C SER A 324 -3.19 19.39 11.13
N PRO A 325 -2.93 20.40 10.27
CA PRO A 325 -3.91 21.42 9.90
C PRO A 325 -5.07 20.84 9.07
N HIS A 326 -4.92 19.62 8.55
CA HIS A 326 -5.94 18.93 7.75
C HIS A 326 -7.01 18.24 8.61
N LEU A 327 -6.84 18.24 9.94
CA LEU A 327 -7.77 17.62 10.87
C LEU A 327 -8.54 18.69 11.66
N SER A 328 -9.85 18.49 11.77
CA SER A 328 -10.70 19.17 12.75
C SER A 328 -10.60 18.48 14.11
N GLU A 329 -11.05 19.15 15.18
CA GLU A 329 -11.11 18.54 16.52
C GLU A 329 -12.01 17.30 16.55
N ASP A 330 -13.12 17.30 15.80
CA ASP A 330 -13.98 16.12 15.69
C ASP A 330 -13.25 14.97 14.96
N GLY A 331 -12.45 15.26 13.93
CA GLY A 331 -11.61 14.26 13.25
C GLY A 331 -10.50 13.70 14.14
N ARG A 332 -9.85 14.56 14.94
CA ARG A 332 -8.88 14.14 15.97
C ARG A 332 -9.53 13.20 17.00
N ALA A 333 -10.73 13.55 17.48
CA ALA A 333 -11.48 12.70 18.41
C ALA A 333 -11.86 11.35 17.79
N GLU A 334 -12.25 11.31 16.52
CA GLU A 334 -12.54 10.07 15.79
C GLU A 334 -11.30 9.16 15.70
N ILE A 335 -10.14 9.73 15.37
CA ILE A 335 -8.86 8.99 15.32
C ILE A 335 -8.54 8.38 16.69
N VAL A 336 -8.59 9.17 17.77
CA VAL A 336 -8.32 8.68 19.13
C VAL A 336 -9.28 7.55 19.52
N ALA A 337 -10.57 7.69 19.19
CA ALA A 337 -11.56 6.65 19.46
C ALA A 337 -11.26 5.36 18.68
N ALA A 338 -10.87 5.47 17.42
CA ALA A 338 -10.50 4.33 16.58
C ALA A 338 -9.25 3.61 17.09
N LEU A 339 -8.21 4.35 17.50
CA LEU A 339 -6.98 3.79 18.09
C LEU A 339 -7.28 3.03 19.38
N VAL A 340 -8.03 3.63 20.30
CA VAL A 340 -8.44 3.00 21.57
C VAL A 340 -9.26 1.73 21.32
N ASN A 341 -10.17 1.74 20.35
CA ASN A 341 -10.93 0.56 19.96
C ASN A 341 -10.00 -0.52 19.38
N GLY A 342 -9.04 -0.12 18.55
CA GLY A 342 -8.03 -1.01 17.99
C GLY A 342 -7.18 -1.70 19.04
N VAL A 343 -6.69 -0.98 20.04
CA VAL A 343 -5.92 -1.54 21.18
C VAL A 343 -6.71 -2.64 21.90
N ARG A 344 -8.03 -2.49 22.01
CA ARG A 344 -8.89 -3.48 22.68
C ARG A 344 -9.17 -4.72 21.83
N ARG A 345 -9.30 -4.55 20.51
CA ARG A 345 -9.73 -5.61 19.60
C ARG A 345 -8.58 -6.44 19.05
N VAL A 346 -7.39 -5.86 18.92
CA VAL A 346 -6.25 -6.49 18.26
C VAL A 346 -5.24 -6.92 19.31
N LYS A 347 -5.18 -8.22 19.59
CA LYS A 347 -4.27 -8.78 20.59
C LYS A 347 -2.81 -8.52 20.18
N GLY A 348 -2.01 -8.00 21.10
CA GLY A 348 -0.57 -7.78 20.90
C GLY A 348 -0.20 -6.56 20.07
N GLN A 349 -1.16 -5.81 19.54
CA GLN A 349 -0.94 -4.55 18.84
C GLN A 349 -0.36 -3.53 19.82
N VAL A 350 0.80 -2.96 19.49
CA VAL A 350 1.47 -1.95 20.30
C VAL A 350 1.66 -0.64 19.54
N GLY A 351 1.54 -0.66 18.21
CA GLY A 351 1.59 0.52 17.37
C GLY A 351 0.54 1.55 17.74
N TYR A 352 -0.70 1.13 18.01
CA TYR A 352 -1.73 2.07 18.45
C TYR A 352 -1.45 2.70 19.83
N ASP A 353 -0.78 1.99 20.74
CA ASP A 353 -0.30 2.61 21.98
C ASP A 353 0.76 3.69 21.68
N ARG A 354 1.66 3.43 20.70
CA ARG A 354 2.65 4.41 20.22
C ARG A 354 2.02 5.63 19.58
N ALA A 355 1.00 5.43 18.74
CA ALA A 355 0.23 6.52 18.15
C ALA A 355 -0.43 7.39 19.21
N LEU A 356 -1.05 6.77 20.23
CA LEU A 356 -1.65 7.49 21.34
C LEU A 356 -0.60 8.24 22.17
N ALA A 357 0.59 7.68 22.37
CA ALA A 357 1.70 8.36 23.05
C ALA A 357 2.17 9.60 22.31
N GLY A 358 2.40 9.50 21.00
CA GLY A 358 2.73 10.65 20.17
C GLY A 358 1.61 11.70 20.15
N PHE A 359 0.35 11.26 20.09
CA PHE A 359 -0.79 12.17 20.15
C PHE A 359 -0.87 12.92 21.49
N ASP A 360 -0.71 12.21 22.62
CA ASP A 360 -0.75 12.77 23.99
C ASP A 360 0.33 13.84 24.20
N ASP A 361 1.53 13.60 23.66
CA ASP A 361 2.68 14.50 23.77
C ASP A 361 2.49 15.81 22.98
N ALA A 362 1.88 15.75 21.78
CA ALA A 362 1.80 16.90 20.88
C ALA A 362 0.46 17.65 20.91
N HIS A 363 -0.64 17.03 21.34
CA HIS A 363 -1.93 17.70 21.38
C HIS A 363 -2.02 18.67 22.59
N PRO A 364 -2.53 19.90 22.44
CA PRO A 364 -2.71 20.82 23.56
C PRO A 364 -3.56 20.21 24.69
N GLY A 365 -2.95 20.02 25.87
CA GLY A 365 -3.61 19.36 27.02
C GLY A 365 -3.68 17.82 26.93
N GLY A 366 -3.07 17.22 25.90
CA GLY A 366 -2.97 15.78 25.67
C GLY A 366 -4.32 15.07 25.54
N LEU A 367 -4.32 13.75 25.74
CA LEU A 367 -5.51 12.89 25.74
C LEU A 367 -6.48 13.20 26.88
N ALA A 368 -6.08 14.04 27.85
CA ALA A 368 -6.89 14.50 28.95
C ALA A 368 -7.53 15.87 28.72
N SER A 369 -7.28 16.52 27.57
CA SER A 369 -7.82 17.84 27.27
C SER A 369 -9.34 17.83 27.34
N SER A 370 -9.93 18.88 27.93
CA SER A 370 -11.39 18.96 28.11
C SER A 370 -12.14 18.96 26.77
N ASP A 371 -11.53 19.55 25.73
CA ASP A 371 -12.12 19.60 24.39
C ASP A 371 -12.18 18.21 23.75
N LEU A 372 -11.06 17.48 23.71
CA LEU A 372 -11.01 16.13 23.16
C LEU A 372 -11.90 15.16 23.95
N VAL A 373 -11.83 15.21 25.28
CA VAL A 373 -12.64 14.36 26.17
C VAL A 373 -14.14 14.61 25.93
N GLY A 374 -14.54 15.85 25.68
CA GLY A 374 -15.92 16.22 25.34
C GLY A 374 -16.42 15.59 24.03
N ARG A 375 -15.51 15.32 23.08
CA ARG A 375 -15.83 14.86 21.71
C ARG A 375 -15.79 13.35 21.52
N VAL A 376 -14.92 12.65 22.26
CA VAL A 376 -14.81 11.19 22.13
C VAL A 376 -16.00 10.46 22.81
N PRO A 377 -16.36 9.25 22.37
CA PRO A 377 -17.39 8.44 23.03
C PRO A 377 -17.09 8.14 24.50
N ALA A 378 -18.12 7.95 25.31
CA ALA A 378 -17.97 7.65 26.75
C ALA A 378 -17.13 6.39 27.02
N SER A 379 -17.24 5.37 26.16
CA SER A 379 -16.44 4.14 26.22
C SER A 379 -14.94 4.39 25.99
N THR A 380 -14.59 5.35 25.12
CA THR A 380 -13.24 5.83 24.87
C THR A 380 -12.72 6.61 26.05
N ARG A 381 -13.50 7.57 26.59
CA ARG A 381 -13.13 8.30 27.81
C ARG A 381 -12.78 7.39 28.97
N ARG A 382 -13.58 6.34 29.21
CA ARG A 382 -13.31 5.34 30.25
C ARG A 382 -12.01 4.57 29.96
N ALA A 383 -11.77 4.21 28.70
CA ALA A 383 -10.54 3.55 28.28
C ALA A 383 -9.31 4.40 28.57
N LEU A 384 -9.36 5.70 28.25
CA LEU A 384 -8.24 6.61 28.44
C LEU A 384 -7.92 6.85 29.93
N LYS A 385 -8.79 6.44 30.85
CA LYS A 385 -8.53 6.45 32.30
C LYS A 385 -8.04 5.10 32.83
N ASP A 386 -8.03 4.07 31.99
CA ASP A 386 -7.52 2.75 32.36
C ASP A 386 -6.03 2.80 32.69
N LYS A 387 -5.65 2.22 33.81
CA LYS A 387 -4.27 2.28 34.33
C LYS A 387 -3.30 1.52 33.42
N ASP A 388 -3.73 0.41 32.84
CA ASP A 388 -2.87 -0.40 31.98
C ASP A 388 -2.60 0.28 30.65
N LEU A 389 -3.63 0.87 30.02
CA LEU A 389 -3.44 1.68 28.82
C LEU A 389 -2.51 2.87 29.09
N ARG A 390 -2.75 3.63 30.17
CA ARG A 390 -1.89 4.76 30.56
C ARG A 390 -0.43 4.35 30.75
N ARG A 391 -0.18 3.19 31.38
CA ARG A 391 1.17 2.65 31.56
C ARG A 391 1.86 2.36 30.22
N ARG A 392 1.15 1.84 29.21
CA ARG A 392 1.72 1.56 27.88
C ARG A 392 2.01 2.84 27.10
N ILE A 393 1.09 3.81 27.15
CA ILE A 393 1.26 5.14 26.55
C ILE A 393 2.47 5.88 27.16
N ALA A 394 2.69 5.75 28.47
CA ALA A 394 3.78 6.44 29.18
C ALA A 394 5.20 5.93 28.83
N VAL A 395 5.34 4.85 28.07
CA VAL A 395 6.66 4.37 27.61
C VAL A 395 7.26 5.38 26.64
N ARG A 396 8.46 5.90 26.93
CA ARG A 396 9.17 6.84 26.04
C ARG A 396 9.54 6.18 24.72
N GLN A 397 9.46 6.92 23.62
CA GLN A 397 9.79 6.43 22.26
C GLN A 397 11.19 5.80 22.21
N ALA A 398 12.21 6.51 22.70
CA ALA A 398 13.59 6.01 22.72
C ALA A 398 13.73 4.68 23.48
N SER A 399 12.99 4.49 24.58
CA SER A 399 12.99 3.24 25.35
C SER A 399 12.31 2.11 24.59
N PHE A 400 11.18 2.40 23.93
CA PHE A 400 10.47 1.45 23.08
C PHE A 400 11.35 1.00 21.89
N GLU A 401 11.89 1.94 21.13
CA GLU A 401 12.74 1.66 19.97
C GLU A 401 14.02 0.92 20.38
N SER A 402 14.65 1.27 21.50
CA SER A 402 15.80 0.54 22.04
C SER A 402 15.46 -0.91 22.39
N ALA A 403 14.29 -1.17 22.97
CA ALA A 403 13.83 -2.52 23.28
C ALA A 403 13.57 -3.33 21.99
N MET A 404 12.99 -2.71 20.97
CA MET A 404 12.77 -3.32 19.65
C MET A 404 14.09 -3.65 18.95
N ALA A 405 15.05 -2.73 18.98
CA ALA A 405 16.39 -2.93 18.44
C ALA A 405 17.09 -4.13 19.10
N LYS A 406 17.08 -4.21 20.43
CA LYS A 406 17.64 -5.35 21.19
C LYS A 406 16.98 -6.67 20.83
N ARG A 407 15.65 -6.68 20.62
CA ARG A 407 14.91 -7.88 20.19
C ARG A 407 15.33 -8.30 18.78
N ALA A 408 15.40 -7.36 17.84
CA ALA A 408 15.82 -7.64 16.47
C ALA A 408 17.22 -8.26 16.41
N ARG A 409 18.18 -7.67 17.14
CA ARG A 409 19.57 -8.13 17.21
C ARG A 409 19.75 -9.49 17.89
N ARG A 410 18.79 -9.93 18.71
CA ARG A 410 18.84 -11.26 19.34
C ARG A 410 18.31 -12.37 18.42
N LEU A 411 17.49 -12.03 17.43
CA LEU A 411 16.88 -12.99 16.50
C LEU A 411 17.72 -13.26 15.26
N LEU A 412 18.60 -12.32 14.92
CA LEU A 412 19.65 -12.44 13.92
C LEU A 412 20.91 -13.02 14.57
#